data_AF-A0A944XBP7-F1
#
_entry.id   AF-A0A944XBP7-F1
#
_cell.length_a   1.000
_cell.length_b   1.000
_cell.length_c   1.000
_cell.angle_alpha   90.00
_cell.angle_beta   90.00
_cell.angle_gamma   90.00
#
_symmetry.space_group_name_H-M   'P 1'
#
loop_
_entity.id
_entity.type
_entity.pdbx_description
1 polymer ?
#
loop_
_entity_poly.entity_id
_entity_poly.type
_entity_poly.pdbx_seq_one_letter_code
_entity_poly.pdbx_strand_id
1 'polypeptide(L)'
;MKIENLKQPPLNTTLMGTLRGVADHFGIDTSDASLYGGSGHAFVINIHEELCPSGPYCWDGGPFDRLIRNLGIARTDHGFFPPQSSAEARSELESILKAHLDEGRPCSLLNLENQLITGYDDTGFDTVQPWYPRNKDFPPKRLSFGSWAEFGDGFHVNFFSYEPIDPVSRLEVILASLTYAVDLWENPDRHTGSGYGIGPNAYARFIQAVKAGAGDSHGNWWNATVWAECRTMAAAYFGEIAGAMPEISKLAQDLSGEYGSIAESLSRVSDKEMDSAEKVSLLEMTRDDEAACIAKVAQCVEVIRPR
;
A
#
# COMPACT_ATOMS: atom_id res chain seq x y z
N MET A 1 -17.78 -14.93 17.19
CA MET A 1 -16.58 -15.61 16.67
C MET A 1 -15.41 -14.62 16.67
N LYS A 2 -14.18 -15.07 16.94
CA LYS A 2 -12.97 -14.24 16.85
C LYS A 2 -11.79 -15.05 16.33
N ILE A 3 -11.00 -14.48 15.42
CA ILE A 3 -9.70 -15.02 15.03
C ILE A 3 -8.68 -14.56 16.06
N GLU A 4 -8.27 -15.49 16.92
CA GLU A 4 -7.25 -15.22 17.93
C GLU A 4 -5.92 -14.86 17.24
N ASN A 5 -5.22 -13.86 17.78
CA ASN A 5 -3.94 -13.34 17.31
C ASN A 5 -3.91 -12.63 15.95
N LEU A 6 -5.04 -12.45 15.25
CA LEU A 6 -5.08 -11.59 14.06
C LEU A 6 -4.88 -10.12 14.47
N LYS A 7 -3.80 -9.50 14.00
CA LYS A 7 -3.38 -8.14 14.37
C LYS A 7 -2.98 -7.35 13.13
N GLN A 8 -3.18 -6.05 13.19
CA GLN A 8 -2.69 -5.11 12.18
C GLN A 8 -1.65 -4.20 12.82
N PRO A 9 -0.38 -4.19 12.38
CA PRO A 9 0.59 -3.21 12.85
C PRO A 9 0.23 -1.80 12.38
N PRO A 10 0.69 -0.77 13.13
CA PRO A 10 0.33 0.63 12.93
C PRO A 10 1.12 1.29 11.79
N LEU A 11 1.23 0.64 10.63
CA LEU A 11 1.91 1.18 9.45
C LEU A 11 1.12 2.37 8.89
N ASN A 12 1.81 3.35 8.30
CA ASN A 12 1.13 4.48 7.64
C ASN A 12 0.36 3.98 6.42
N THR A 13 0.94 3.04 5.67
CA THR A 13 0.25 2.30 4.63
C THR A 13 -0.63 1.21 5.26
N THR A 14 -1.86 1.56 5.62
CA THR A 14 -2.77 0.63 6.30
C THR A 14 -3.07 -0.65 5.51
N LEU A 15 -3.02 -0.60 4.17
CA LEU A 15 -3.11 -1.78 3.29
C LEU A 15 -1.99 -2.79 3.61
N MET A 16 -0.76 -2.31 3.78
CA MET A 16 0.37 -3.17 4.08
C MET A 16 0.35 -3.65 5.52
N GLY A 17 -0.20 -2.86 6.45
CA GLY A 17 -0.52 -3.35 7.79
C GLY A 17 -1.50 -4.52 7.75
N THR A 18 -2.54 -4.41 6.91
CA THR A 18 -3.50 -5.51 6.69
C THR A 18 -2.80 -6.74 6.12
N LEU A 19 -1.98 -6.57 5.07
CA LEU A 19 -1.26 -7.67 4.45
C LEU A 19 -0.26 -8.35 5.40
N ARG A 20 0.41 -7.59 6.27
CA ARG A 20 1.30 -8.12 7.31
C ARG A 20 0.55 -9.00 8.30
N GLY A 21 -0.61 -8.53 8.78
CA GLY A 21 -1.46 -9.32 9.66
C GLY A 21 -1.98 -10.61 9.01
N VAL A 22 -2.29 -10.57 7.71
CA VAL A 22 -2.63 -11.75 6.91
C VAL A 22 -1.44 -12.71 6.80
N ALA A 23 -0.25 -12.19 6.48
CA ALA A 23 0.97 -13.00 6.37
C ALA A 23 1.31 -13.70 7.70
N ASP A 24 1.22 -12.97 8.82
CA ASP A 24 1.41 -13.54 10.17
C ASP A 24 0.41 -14.66 10.46
N HIS A 25 -0.87 -14.43 10.14
CA HIS A 25 -1.93 -15.42 10.36
C HIS A 25 -1.74 -16.69 9.54
N PHE A 26 -1.24 -16.56 8.30
CA PHE A 26 -0.91 -17.70 7.44
C PHE A 26 0.46 -18.32 7.74
N GLY A 27 1.25 -17.77 8.67
CA GLY A 27 2.58 -18.28 9.00
C GLY A 27 3.60 -18.06 7.87
N ILE A 28 3.41 -17.03 7.04
CA ILE A 28 4.32 -16.67 5.95
C ILE A 28 5.52 -15.91 6.54
N ASP A 29 6.68 -16.57 6.54
CA ASP A 29 7.94 -16.00 7.04
C ASP A 29 8.53 -15.01 6.03
N THR A 30 8.10 -13.76 6.14
CA THR A 30 8.60 -12.64 5.34
C THR A 30 8.79 -11.43 6.24
N SER A 31 9.78 -10.58 5.93
CA SER A 31 9.96 -9.30 6.61
C SER A 31 8.97 -8.26 6.06
N ASP A 32 8.79 -7.14 6.77
CA ASP A 32 7.98 -6.03 6.25
C ASP A 32 8.56 -5.48 4.94
N ALA A 33 9.88 -5.39 4.84
CA ALA A 33 10.56 -4.94 3.62
C ALA A 33 10.31 -5.90 2.44
N SER A 34 10.45 -7.21 2.65
CA SER A 34 10.13 -8.21 1.63
C SER A 34 8.64 -8.23 1.27
N LEU A 35 7.74 -7.93 2.21
CA LEU A 35 6.31 -7.84 1.95
C LEU A 35 5.94 -6.61 1.09
N TYR A 36 6.49 -5.43 1.41
CA TYR A 36 6.33 -4.21 0.60
C TYR A 36 7.00 -4.35 -0.76
N GLY A 37 8.24 -4.86 -0.78
CA GLY A 37 9.03 -5.03 -2.00
C GLY A 37 8.41 -6.07 -2.93
N GLY A 38 8.16 -7.28 -2.43
CA GLY A 38 7.61 -8.39 -3.19
C GLY A 38 6.19 -8.16 -3.72
N SER A 39 5.37 -7.37 -3.01
CA SER A 39 4.05 -6.93 -3.50
C SER A 39 4.11 -5.79 -4.51
N GLY A 40 5.30 -5.22 -4.75
CA GLY A 40 5.51 -4.05 -5.60
C GLY A 40 5.13 -2.71 -4.94
N HIS A 41 4.47 -2.74 -3.78
CA HIS A 41 3.92 -1.55 -3.14
C HIS A 41 5.01 -0.57 -2.65
N ALA A 42 6.21 -1.08 -2.34
CA ALA A 42 7.38 -0.24 -2.01
C ALA A 42 7.71 0.81 -3.09
N PHE A 43 7.35 0.53 -4.35
CA PHE A 43 7.70 1.34 -5.53
C PHE A 43 6.53 2.19 -6.04
N VAL A 44 5.32 1.97 -5.52
CA VAL A 44 4.14 2.76 -5.91
C VAL A 44 4.27 4.18 -5.36
N ILE A 45 3.92 5.16 -6.18
CA ILE A 45 3.58 6.52 -5.77
C ILE A 45 2.41 6.94 -6.64
N ASN A 46 1.32 7.39 -6.03
CA ASN A 46 0.10 7.78 -6.74
C ASN A 46 -0.44 9.09 -6.16
N ILE A 47 -0.49 10.12 -6.99
CA ILE A 47 -0.80 11.50 -6.57
C ILE A 47 -1.95 12.06 -7.40
N HIS A 48 -3.00 12.53 -6.72
CA HIS A 48 -4.06 13.32 -7.35
C HIS A 48 -3.56 14.74 -7.66
N GLU A 49 -4.04 15.36 -8.73
CA GLU A 49 -3.67 16.74 -9.11
C GLU A 49 -4.02 17.81 -8.06
N GLU A 50 -4.94 17.49 -7.13
CA GLU A 50 -5.31 18.36 -6.01
C GLU A 50 -4.69 17.93 -4.67
N LEU A 51 -3.75 16.98 -4.67
CA LEU A 51 -3.23 16.35 -3.45
C LEU A 51 -4.31 15.77 -2.53
N CYS A 52 -5.32 15.13 -3.10
CA CYS A 52 -6.30 14.41 -2.29
C CYS A 52 -5.58 13.38 -1.39
N PRO A 53 -5.89 13.31 -0.07
CA PRO A 53 -5.30 12.31 0.83
C PRO A 53 -5.69 10.87 0.44
N SER A 54 -6.61 10.67 -0.50
CA SER A 54 -6.92 9.34 -1.03
C SER A 54 -5.89 8.79 -2.02
N GLY A 55 -4.86 9.56 -2.40
CA GLY A 55 -3.77 9.12 -3.30
C GLY A 55 -3.25 7.71 -3.01
N PRO A 56 -2.90 7.37 -1.75
CA PRO A 56 -2.44 6.03 -1.38
C PRO A 56 -3.43 4.89 -1.58
N TYR A 57 -4.72 5.19 -1.76
CA TYR A 57 -5.80 4.21 -1.80
C TYR A 57 -6.50 4.13 -3.16
N CYS A 58 -6.32 5.12 -4.04
CA CYS A 58 -7.03 5.24 -5.31
C CYS A 58 -6.11 4.98 -6.53
N TRP A 59 -5.76 3.73 -6.77
CA TRP A 59 -4.94 3.28 -7.90
C TRP A 59 -5.36 1.88 -8.37
N ASP A 60 -4.87 1.42 -9.52
CA ASP A 60 -5.17 0.07 -10.01
C ASP A 60 -4.51 -1.00 -9.12
N GLY A 61 -5.30 -1.65 -8.27
CA GLY A 61 -4.84 -2.72 -7.38
C GLY A 61 -4.54 -4.05 -8.09
N GLY A 62 -4.90 -4.21 -9.37
CA GLY A 62 -4.75 -5.47 -10.09
C GLY A 62 -3.31 -6.01 -10.14
N PRO A 63 -2.29 -5.21 -10.49
CA PRO A 63 -0.89 -5.62 -10.39
C PRO A 63 -0.46 -6.05 -8.98
N PHE A 64 -0.91 -5.35 -7.95
CA PHE A 64 -0.62 -5.72 -6.56
C PHE A 64 -1.23 -7.08 -6.22
N ASP A 65 -2.49 -7.33 -6.59
CA ASP A 65 -3.14 -8.63 -6.40
C ASP A 65 -2.42 -9.77 -7.10
N ARG A 66 -1.84 -9.51 -8.28
CA ARG A 66 -0.99 -10.50 -8.96
C ARG A 66 0.32 -10.74 -8.22
N LEU A 67 0.96 -9.71 -7.67
CA LEU A 67 2.25 -9.82 -7.00
C LEU A 67 2.16 -10.47 -5.62
N ILE A 68 1.13 -10.18 -4.82
CA ILE A 68 0.96 -10.83 -3.51
C ILE A 68 0.73 -12.33 -3.61
N ARG A 69 0.25 -12.83 -4.75
CA ARG A 69 0.15 -14.28 -5.02
C ARG A 69 1.51 -14.96 -5.04
N ASN A 70 2.53 -14.28 -5.55
CA ASN A 70 3.91 -14.78 -5.53
C ASN A 70 4.43 -14.95 -4.09
N LEU A 71 3.88 -14.18 -3.14
CA LEU A 71 4.19 -14.27 -1.71
C LEU A 71 3.35 -15.33 -0.98
N GLY A 72 2.48 -16.06 -1.68
CA GLY A 72 1.62 -17.09 -1.08
C GLY A 72 0.28 -16.56 -0.58
N ILE A 73 -0.17 -15.38 -1.02
CA ILE A 73 -1.45 -14.77 -0.59
C ILE A 73 -2.34 -14.51 -1.80
N ALA A 74 -3.54 -15.10 -1.81
CA ALA A 74 -4.61 -14.68 -2.70
C ALA A 74 -5.54 -13.71 -1.98
N ARG A 75 -5.94 -12.63 -2.66
CA ARG A 75 -6.98 -11.69 -2.20
C ARG A 75 -8.16 -11.73 -3.16
N THR A 76 -9.37 -11.78 -2.61
CA THR A 76 -10.62 -11.66 -3.36
C THR A 76 -11.27 -10.33 -3.01
N ASP A 77 -11.58 -9.51 -4.02
CA ASP A 77 -12.42 -8.31 -3.88
C ASP A 77 -13.90 -8.72 -3.98
N HIS A 78 -14.66 -8.46 -2.92
CA HIS A 78 -16.10 -8.75 -2.87
C HIS A 78 -16.97 -7.61 -3.40
N GLY A 79 -16.35 -6.57 -3.96
CA GLY A 79 -17.00 -5.49 -4.66
C GLY A 79 -17.06 -4.18 -3.90
N PHE A 80 -17.51 -3.16 -4.62
CA PHE A 80 -17.66 -1.79 -4.15
C PHE A 80 -19.07 -1.53 -3.65
N PHE A 81 -19.21 -1.03 -2.43
CA PHE A 81 -20.49 -0.74 -1.79
C PHE A 81 -20.62 0.75 -1.46
N PRO A 82 -21.47 1.50 -2.19
CA PRO A 82 -21.85 2.86 -1.83
C PRO A 82 -22.96 2.90 -0.76
N PRO A 83 -23.34 4.10 -0.25
CA PRO A 83 -24.37 4.23 0.78
C PRO A 83 -25.75 3.74 0.31
N GLN A 84 -25.97 3.71 -1.01
CA GLN A 84 -27.22 3.27 -1.63
C GLN A 84 -27.31 1.75 -1.84
N SER A 85 -26.27 0.97 -1.49
CA SER A 85 -26.35 -0.49 -1.53
C SER A 85 -27.53 -1.00 -0.70
N SER A 86 -28.29 -1.94 -1.25
CA SER A 86 -29.49 -2.47 -0.59
C SER A 86 -29.14 -3.29 0.66
N ALA A 87 -30.11 -3.43 1.57
CA ALA A 87 -29.94 -4.23 2.77
C ALA A 87 -29.65 -5.71 2.44
N GLU A 88 -30.23 -6.23 1.36
CA GLU A 88 -30.00 -7.59 0.88
C GLU A 88 -28.56 -7.78 0.41
N ALA A 89 -28.02 -6.84 -0.37
CA ALA A 89 -26.64 -6.91 -0.85
C ALA A 89 -25.62 -6.85 0.32
N ARG A 90 -25.90 -6.02 1.34
CA ARG A 90 -25.09 -5.97 2.57
C ARG A 90 -25.16 -7.28 3.34
N SER A 91 -26.37 -7.82 3.51
CA SER A 91 -26.59 -9.09 4.23
C SER A 91 -25.94 -10.28 3.53
N GLU A 92 -25.93 -10.30 2.20
CA GLU A 92 -25.24 -11.33 1.40
C GLU A 92 -23.73 -11.27 1.64
N LEU A 93 -23.14 -10.07 1.51
CA LEU A 93 -21.73 -9.86 1.78
C LEU A 93 -21.35 -10.24 3.21
N GLU A 94 -22.12 -9.78 4.19
CA GLU A 94 -21.91 -10.12 5.60
C GLU A 94 -21.90 -11.64 5.82
N SER A 95 -22.76 -12.38 5.10
CA SER A 95 -22.81 -13.83 5.17
C SER A 95 -21.56 -14.48 4.57
N ILE A 96 -21.05 -13.95 3.46
CA ILE A 96 -19.78 -14.40 2.85
C ILE A 96 -18.61 -14.17 3.81
N LEU A 97 -18.49 -12.97 4.38
CA LEU A 97 -17.40 -12.63 5.30
C LEU A 97 -17.48 -13.46 6.59
N LYS A 98 -18.67 -13.68 7.15
CA LYS A 98 -18.84 -14.58 8.31
C LYS A 98 -18.38 -16.00 8.01
N ALA A 99 -18.75 -16.55 6.85
CA ALA A 99 -18.32 -17.90 6.45
C ALA A 99 -16.79 -17.99 6.34
N HIS A 100 -16.14 -16.99 5.75
CA HIS A 100 -14.68 -16.93 5.72
C HIS A 100 -14.06 -16.85 7.11
N LEU A 101 -14.59 -15.97 7.98
CA LEU A 101 -14.11 -15.85 9.35
C LEU A 101 -14.29 -17.17 10.10
N ASP A 102 -15.44 -17.85 10.00
CA ASP A 102 -15.69 -19.17 10.62
C ASP A 102 -14.68 -20.24 10.18
N GLU A 103 -14.17 -20.16 8.95
CA GLU A 103 -13.08 -21.00 8.42
C GLU A 103 -11.69 -20.56 8.89
N GLY A 104 -11.60 -19.50 9.69
CA GLY A 104 -10.35 -18.88 10.13
C GLY A 104 -9.65 -18.10 9.02
N ARG A 105 -10.34 -17.67 7.97
CA ARG A 105 -9.77 -16.89 6.87
C ARG A 105 -9.88 -15.39 7.19
N PRO A 106 -8.77 -14.63 7.19
CA PRO A 106 -8.81 -13.20 7.40
C PRO A 106 -9.70 -12.51 6.37
N CYS A 107 -10.40 -11.48 6.83
CA CYS A 107 -11.13 -10.54 5.98
C CYS A 107 -10.66 -9.12 6.30
N SER A 108 -10.85 -8.21 5.36
CA SER A 108 -10.57 -6.79 5.57
C SER A 108 -11.59 -5.92 4.84
N LEU A 109 -11.51 -4.63 5.11
CA LEU A 109 -12.26 -3.61 4.39
C LEU A 109 -11.36 -2.42 4.07
N LEU A 110 -11.77 -1.62 3.09
CA LEU A 110 -11.19 -0.33 2.75
C LEU A 110 -12.30 0.73 2.76
N ASN A 111 -12.31 1.59 3.77
CA ASN A 111 -13.10 2.83 3.80
C ASN A 111 -12.25 3.94 4.39
N LEU A 112 -11.70 4.81 3.52
CA LEU A 112 -10.63 5.77 3.83
C LEU A 112 -9.32 5.12 4.30
N GLU A 113 -9.39 4.08 5.13
CA GLU A 113 -8.28 3.26 5.62
C GLU A 113 -8.57 1.77 5.47
N ASN A 114 -7.52 0.96 5.37
CA ASN A 114 -7.65 -0.50 5.36
C ASN A 114 -7.69 -1.03 6.80
N GLN A 115 -8.64 -1.93 7.07
CA GLN A 115 -8.83 -2.52 8.40
C GLN A 115 -9.03 -4.03 8.29
N LEU A 116 -8.29 -4.81 9.08
CA LEU A 116 -8.61 -6.22 9.31
C LEU A 116 -9.92 -6.35 10.09
N ILE A 117 -10.73 -7.32 9.69
CA ILE A 117 -11.90 -7.80 10.43
C ILE A 117 -11.43 -8.98 11.29
N THR A 118 -11.49 -8.83 12.61
CA THR A 118 -10.93 -9.80 13.57
C THR A 118 -11.94 -10.78 14.11
N GLY A 119 -13.22 -10.55 13.87
CA GLY A 119 -14.31 -11.37 14.37
C GLY A 119 -15.65 -10.68 14.17
N TYR A 120 -16.67 -11.30 14.74
CA TYR A 120 -18.02 -10.77 14.76
C TYR A 120 -18.83 -11.36 15.91
N ASP A 121 -19.91 -10.68 16.25
CA ASP A 121 -20.99 -11.23 17.09
C ASP A 121 -22.34 -11.04 16.39
N ASP A 122 -23.44 -11.23 17.11
CA ASP A 122 -24.80 -11.15 16.56
C ASP A 122 -25.17 -9.77 15.96
N THR A 123 -24.39 -8.73 16.24
CA THR A 123 -24.73 -7.34 15.89
C THR A 123 -23.75 -6.68 14.92
N GLY A 124 -22.55 -7.23 14.70
CA GLY A 124 -21.58 -6.60 13.80
C GLY A 124 -20.20 -7.25 13.77
N PHE A 125 -19.35 -6.71 12.90
CA PHE A 125 -17.93 -7.04 12.77
C PHE A 125 -17.07 -6.22 13.74
N ASP A 126 -16.05 -6.84 14.33
CA ASP A 126 -14.98 -6.16 15.05
C ASP A 126 -13.80 -5.88 14.09
N THR A 127 -13.37 -4.63 14.01
CA THR A 127 -12.33 -4.17 13.08
C THR A 127 -11.13 -3.57 13.81
N VAL A 128 -9.94 -3.70 13.21
CA VAL A 128 -8.73 -3.11 13.79
C VAL A 128 -8.68 -1.61 13.53
N GLN A 129 -8.29 -0.84 14.56
CA GLN A 129 -7.90 0.56 14.42
C GLN A 129 -6.36 0.63 14.34
N PRO A 130 -5.76 0.77 13.15
CA PRO A 130 -4.32 0.61 12.96
C PRO A 130 -3.49 1.53 13.87
N TRP A 131 -3.94 2.74 14.17
CA TRP A 131 -3.17 3.70 14.98
C TRP A 131 -3.61 3.81 16.45
N TYR A 132 -4.38 2.86 16.96
CA TYR A 132 -4.69 2.81 18.39
C TYR A 132 -3.41 2.61 19.23
N PRO A 133 -3.24 3.25 20.40
CA PRO A 133 -4.16 4.17 21.09
C PRO A 133 -3.99 5.64 20.71
N ARG A 134 -3.14 5.97 19.72
CA ARG A 134 -2.85 7.36 19.33
C ARG A 134 -4.03 8.01 18.61
N ASN A 135 -4.76 7.23 17.82
CA ASN A 135 -6.04 7.62 17.24
C ASN A 135 -7.11 6.59 17.67
N LYS A 136 -8.05 6.99 18.53
CA LYS A 136 -9.06 6.09 19.12
C LYS A 136 -10.40 6.14 18.42
N ASP A 137 -10.63 7.18 17.62
CA ASP A 137 -11.94 7.46 17.05
C ASP A 137 -11.98 7.17 15.54
N PHE A 138 -10.82 6.92 14.92
CA PHE A 138 -10.73 6.65 13.50
C PHE A 138 -9.60 5.67 13.14
N PRO A 139 -9.83 4.74 12.20
CA PRO A 139 -11.14 4.36 11.63
C PRO A 139 -12.05 3.66 12.66
N PRO A 140 -13.34 3.37 12.38
CA PRO A 140 -14.24 2.74 13.35
C PRO A 140 -13.73 1.36 13.81
N LYS A 141 -13.86 1.04 15.10
CA LYS A 141 -13.49 -0.28 15.66
C LYS A 141 -14.52 -1.39 15.46
N ARG A 142 -15.68 -1.02 14.93
CA ARG A 142 -16.84 -1.89 14.81
C ARG A 142 -17.69 -1.47 13.62
N LEU A 143 -18.33 -2.45 12.99
CA LEU A 143 -19.25 -2.24 11.87
C LEU A 143 -20.57 -2.98 12.13
N SER A 144 -21.65 -2.23 12.31
CA SER A 144 -22.97 -2.79 12.62
C SER A 144 -23.62 -3.43 11.39
N PHE A 145 -24.15 -4.65 11.53
CA PHE A 145 -24.78 -5.38 10.41
C PHE A 145 -25.95 -4.62 9.78
N GLY A 146 -26.14 -4.82 8.48
CA GLY A 146 -27.19 -4.25 7.63
C GLY A 146 -27.05 -2.75 7.34
N SER A 147 -26.42 -1.98 8.22
CA SER A 147 -26.34 -0.51 8.09
C SER A 147 -24.94 0.02 7.79
N TRP A 148 -23.92 -0.53 8.46
CA TRP A 148 -22.56 0.03 8.45
C TRP A 148 -22.53 1.51 8.83
N ALA A 149 -23.44 1.91 9.74
CA ALA A 149 -23.73 3.30 10.08
C ALA A 149 -22.50 4.04 10.62
N GLU A 150 -21.49 3.32 11.13
CA GLU A 150 -20.24 3.89 11.61
C GLU A 150 -19.43 4.62 10.52
N PHE A 151 -19.67 4.33 9.24
CA PHE A 151 -19.06 5.08 8.14
C PHE A 151 -19.77 6.42 7.82
N GLY A 152 -20.93 6.69 8.42
CA GLY A 152 -21.76 7.87 8.12
C GLY A 152 -22.52 7.76 6.80
N ASP A 153 -22.90 8.90 6.21
CA ASP A 153 -23.83 8.93 5.05
C ASP A 153 -23.12 8.94 3.68
N GLY A 154 -21.82 9.24 3.65
CA GLY A 154 -21.05 9.48 2.41
C GLY A 154 -19.97 8.44 2.12
N PHE A 155 -20.13 7.21 2.62
CA PHE A 155 -19.09 6.21 2.57
C PHE A 155 -19.01 5.46 1.25
N HIS A 156 -17.80 5.01 0.93
CA HIS A 156 -17.56 4.02 -0.10
C HIS A 156 -16.66 2.95 0.51
N VAL A 157 -17.07 1.69 0.44
CA VAL A 157 -16.31 0.61 1.07
C VAL A 157 -16.14 -0.56 0.12
N ASN A 158 -14.93 -1.11 0.10
CA ASN A 158 -14.64 -2.42 -0.49
C ASN A 158 -14.36 -3.40 0.64
N PHE A 159 -14.69 -4.67 0.40
CA PHE A 159 -14.39 -5.75 1.33
C PHE A 159 -13.54 -6.81 0.64
N PHE A 160 -12.64 -7.40 1.40
CA PHE A 160 -11.71 -8.40 0.88
C PHE A 160 -11.68 -9.63 1.80
N SER A 161 -11.47 -10.80 1.20
CA SER A 161 -11.06 -12.00 1.92
C SER A 161 -9.70 -12.46 1.41
N TYR A 162 -9.01 -13.23 2.25
CA TYR A 162 -7.67 -13.73 1.95
C TYR A 162 -7.60 -15.23 2.10
N GLU A 163 -6.79 -15.86 1.24
CA GLU A 163 -6.52 -17.30 1.29
C GLU A 163 -5.02 -17.56 1.11
N PRO A 164 -4.45 -18.54 1.84
CA PRO A 164 -3.08 -18.96 1.60
C PRO A 164 -3.02 -19.77 0.31
N ILE A 165 -1.99 -19.53 -0.48
CA ILE A 165 -1.65 -20.32 -1.68
C ILE A 165 -0.16 -20.65 -1.68
N ASP A 166 0.26 -21.56 -2.55
CA ASP A 166 1.68 -21.88 -2.69
C ASP A 166 2.45 -20.65 -3.22
N PRO A 167 3.50 -20.18 -2.50
CA PRO A 167 4.34 -19.10 -2.98
C PRO A 167 5.23 -19.58 -4.14
N VAL A 168 5.72 -18.63 -4.94
CA VAL A 168 6.77 -18.91 -5.92
C VAL A 168 8.15 -18.76 -5.28
N SER A 169 9.23 -19.03 -6.02
CA SER A 169 10.57 -18.87 -5.48
C SER A 169 10.89 -17.41 -5.14
N ARG A 170 11.79 -17.18 -4.18
CA ARG A 170 12.26 -15.83 -3.82
C ARG A 170 12.81 -15.07 -5.03
N LEU A 171 13.50 -15.76 -5.95
CA LEU A 171 14.01 -15.15 -7.18
C LEU A 171 12.87 -14.64 -8.08
N GLU A 172 11.81 -15.43 -8.23
CA GLU A 172 10.63 -15.02 -9.02
C GLU A 172 9.89 -13.84 -8.36
N VAL A 173 9.77 -13.81 -7.03
CA VAL A 173 9.23 -12.65 -6.29
C VAL A 173 10.05 -11.38 -6.57
N ILE A 174 11.38 -11.46 -6.45
CA ILE A 174 12.28 -10.33 -6.69
C ILE A 174 12.17 -9.88 -8.15
N LEU A 175 12.29 -10.80 -9.11
CA LEU A 175 12.23 -10.44 -10.53
C LEU A 175 10.88 -9.81 -10.91
N ALA A 176 9.76 -10.36 -10.44
CA ALA A 176 8.44 -9.82 -10.73
C ALA A 176 8.24 -8.42 -10.14
N SER A 177 8.64 -8.21 -8.88
CA SER A 177 8.51 -6.91 -8.21
C SER A 177 9.40 -5.83 -8.83
N LEU A 178 10.66 -6.15 -9.15
CA LEU A 178 11.57 -5.19 -9.80
C LEU A 178 11.14 -4.87 -11.23
N THR A 179 10.63 -5.85 -11.97
CA THR A 179 10.06 -5.61 -13.31
C THR A 179 8.85 -4.67 -13.23
N TYR A 180 7.99 -4.86 -12.23
CA TYR A 180 6.86 -3.98 -12.00
C TYR A 180 7.29 -2.56 -11.59
N ALA A 181 8.34 -2.42 -10.77
CA ALA A 181 8.90 -1.10 -10.42
C ALA A 181 9.35 -0.31 -11.66
N VAL A 182 10.01 -0.97 -12.61
CA VAL A 182 10.40 -0.36 -13.90
C VAL A 182 9.16 0.00 -14.73
N ASP A 183 8.17 -0.89 -14.82
CA ASP A 183 6.96 -0.66 -15.61
C ASP A 183 6.10 0.49 -15.06
N LEU A 184 6.03 0.67 -13.74
CA LEU A 184 5.39 1.83 -13.10
C LEU A 184 5.99 3.17 -13.57
N TRP A 185 7.30 3.19 -13.83
CA TRP A 185 8.02 4.39 -14.22
C TRP A 185 7.98 4.63 -15.73
N GLU A 186 8.17 3.57 -16.52
CA GLU A 186 8.24 3.66 -17.99
C GLU A 186 6.86 3.71 -18.64
N ASN A 187 5.85 3.09 -18.03
CA ASN A 187 4.49 3.00 -18.55
C ASN A 187 3.43 3.47 -17.54
N PRO A 188 3.57 4.66 -16.93
CA PRO A 188 2.72 5.10 -15.81
C PRO A 188 1.23 5.17 -16.17
N ASP A 189 0.90 5.45 -17.44
CA ASP A 189 -0.47 5.55 -17.93
C ASP A 189 -1.23 4.22 -17.89
N ARG A 190 -0.53 3.07 -17.79
CA ARG A 190 -1.17 1.76 -17.65
C ARG A 190 -1.69 1.49 -16.24
N HIS A 191 -1.22 2.25 -15.25
CA HIS A 191 -1.44 1.97 -13.83
C HIS A 191 -2.29 3.04 -13.13
N THR A 192 -2.60 4.14 -13.83
CA THR A 192 -3.24 5.32 -13.24
C THR A 192 -4.68 5.51 -13.72
N GLY A 193 -5.49 6.15 -12.88
CA GLY A 193 -6.84 6.61 -13.21
C GLY A 193 -6.89 8.09 -13.58
N SER A 194 -8.08 8.55 -13.98
CA SER A 194 -8.34 9.98 -14.24
C SER A 194 -8.04 10.84 -13.02
N GLY A 195 -7.35 11.97 -13.20
CA GLY A 195 -6.98 12.88 -12.10
C GLY A 195 -5.79 12.42 -11.24
N TYR A 196 -5.27 11.21 -11.45
CA TYR A 196 -4.12 10.66 -10.75
C TYR A 196 -2.89 10.47 -11.65
N GLY A 197 -1.71 10.51 -11.06
CA GLY A 197 -0.45 10.22 -11.73
C GLY A 197 0.38 9.24 -10.93
N ILE A 198 1.07 8.35 -11.65
CA ILE A 198 1.97 7.33 -11.12
C ILE A 198 3.40 7.57 -11.61
N GLY A 199 4.38 7.13 -10.81
CA GLY A 199 5.80 7.22 -11.15
C GLY A 199 6.21 8.67 -11.43
N PRO A 200 6.82 8.99 -12.60
CA PRO A 200 7.21 10.37 -12.91
C PRO A 200 6.02 11.34 -12.98
N ASN A 201 4.84 10.86 -13.41
CA ASN A 201 3.62 11.67 -13.49
C ASN A 201 3.08 12.03 -12.10
N ALA A 202 3.34 11.19 -11.08
CA ALA A 202 2.98 11.47 -9.70
C ALA A 202 3.74 12.69 -9.16
N TYR A 203 5.06 12.72 -9.36
CA TYR A 203 5.89 13.86 -8.97
C TYR A 203 5.49 15.15 -9.68
N ALA A 204 5.22 15.08 -10.99
CA ALA A 204 4.77 16.24 -11.76
C ALA A 204 3.48 16.84 -11.16
N ARG A 205 2.49 16.01 -10.81
CA ARG A 205 1.26 16.44 -10.15
C ARG A 205 1.52 16.98 -8.75
N PHE A 206 2.37 16.31 -7.97
CA PHE A 206 2.74 16.76 -6.63
C PHE A 206 3.34 18.17 -6.68
N ILE A 207 4.33 18.39 -7.54
CA ILE A 207 4.99 19.68 -7.74
C ILE A 207 3.98 20.76 -8.17
N GLN A 208 3.08 20.46 -9.12
CA GLN A 208 2.09 21.43 -9.57
C GLN A 208 1.09 21.80 -8.47
N ALA A 209 0.61 20.83 -7.70
CA ALA A 209 -0.31 21.10 -6.60
C ALA A 209 0.33 21.95 -5.50
N VAL A 210 1.60 21.71 -5.16
CA VAL A 210 2.36 22.56 -4.21
C VAL A 210 2.50 23.98 -4.77
N LYS A 211 2.85 24.14 -6.07
CA LYS A 211 2.90 25.45 -6.74
C LYS A 211 1.55 26.16 -6.75
N ALA A 212 0.45 25.41 -6.78
CA ALA A 212 -0.92 25.93 -6.71
C ALA A 212 -1.39 26.26 -5.26
N GLY A 213 -0.54 26.07 -4.25
CA GLY A 213 -0.82 26.44 -2.86
C GLY A 213 -1.27 25.31 -1.96
N ALA A 214 -1.20 24.05 -2.39
CA ALA A 214 -1.60 22.90 -1.57
C ALA A 214 -0.46 22.36 -0.66
N GLY A 215 0.67 23.07 -0.55
CA GLY A 215 1.87 22.62 0.14
C GLY A 215 1.75 22.44 1.66
N ASP A 216 0.85 23.16 2.32
CA ASP A 216 0.58 23.07 3.77
C ASP A 216 -0.63 22.16 4.09
N SER A 217 -1.27 21.60 3.06
CA SER A 217 -2.50 20.83 3.19
C SER A 217 -2.30 19.51 3.95
N HIS A 218 -3.40 18.98 4.49
CA HIS A 218 -3.40 17.62 5.02
C HIS A 218 -3.04 16.58 3.94
N GLY A 219 -3.49 16.82 2.70
CA GLY A 219 -3.18 16.01 1.54
C GLY A 219 -1.69 15.90 1.24
N ASN A 220 -0.96 17.02 1.29
CA ASN A 220 0.51 17.05 1.17
C ASN A 220 1.16 16.17 2.24
N TRP A 221 0.85 16.45 3.52
CA TRP A 221 1.41 15.71 4.66
C TRP A 221 1.16 14.21 4.53
N TRP A 222 -0.07 13.80 4.22
CA TRP A 222 -0.43 12.40 4.20
C TRP A 222 0.20 11.63 3.05
N ASN A 223 0.14 12.17 1.83
CA ASN A 223 0.79 11.56 0.67
C ASN A 223 2.30 11.42 0.91
N ALA A 224 2.96 12.49 1.36
CA ALA A 224 4.40 12.45 1.64
C ALA A 224 4.76 11.44 2.74
N THR A 225 3.96 11.36 3.82
CA THR A 225 4.16 10.41 4.92
C THR A 225 4.07 8.96 4.45
N VAL A 226 3.01 8.63 3.72
CA VAL A 226 2.79 7.26 3.23
C VAL A 226 3.86 6.85 2.23
N TRP A 227 4.16 7.71 1.25
CA TRP A 227 5.15 7.36 0.23
C TRP A 227 6.59 7.34 0.78
N ALA A 228 6.91 8.13 1.82
CA ALA A 228 8.17 8.00 2.55
C ALA A 228 8.32 6.62 3.23
N GLU A 229 7.24 6.09 3.83
CA GLU A 229 7.24 4.72 4.37
C GLU A 229 7.51 3.69 3.28
N CYS A 230 6.86 3.80 2.11
CA CYS A 230 7.10 2.90 0.99
C CYS A 230 8.57 2.92 0.54
N ARG A 231 9.20 4.11 0.43
CA ARG A 231 10.61 4.21 0.04
C ARG A 231 11.58 3.76 1.12
N THR A 232 11.22 3.91 2.39
CA THR A 232 11.94 3.29 3.51
C THR A 232 11.96 1.77 3.37
N MET A 233 10.82 1.17 3.02
CA MET A 233 10.72 -0.27 2.79
C MET A 233 11.43 -0.71 1.52
N ALA A 234 11.43 0.09 0.44
CA ALA A 234 12.24 -0.16 -0.76
C ALA A 234 13.73 -0.23 -0.43
N ALA A 235 14.23 0.73 0.36
CA ALA A 235 15.62 0.78 0.82
C ALA A 235 16.00 -0.49 1.59
N ALA A 236 15.16 -0.88 2.57
CA ALA A 236 15.38 -2.09 3.36
C ALA A 236 15.32 -3.36 2.50
N TYR A 237 14.40 -3.44 1.54
CA TYR A 237 14.25 -4.58 0.64
C TYR A 237 15.48 -4.79 -0.23
N PHE A 238 16.05 -3.71 -0.78
CA PHE A 238 17.32 -3.80 -1.50
C PHE A 238 18.49 -4.19 -0.59
N GLY A 239 18.48 -3.79 0.68
CA GLY A 239 19.43 -4.28 1.67
C GLY A 239 19.36 -5.81 1.84
N GLU A 240 18.15 -6.38 1.89
CA GLU A 240 17.96 -7.83 1.95
C GLU A 240 18.38 -8.53 0.65
N ILE A 241 18.03 -7.96 -0.51
CA ILE A 241 18.48 -8.48 -1.83
C ILE A 241 20.00 -8.50 -1.90
N ALA A 242 20.68 -7.44 -1.44
CA ALA A 242 22.12 -7.37 -1.46
C ALA A 242 22.80 -8.49 -0.64
N GLY A 243 22.18 -8.90 0.47
CA GLY A 243 22.67 -10.01 1.29
C GLY A 243 22.38 -11.39 0.67
N ALA A 244 21.34 -11.50 -0.14
CA ALA A 244 20.88 -12.78 -0.69
C ALA A 244 21.41 -13.07 -2.11
N MET A 245 21.78 -12.05 -2.90
CA MET A 245 22.11 -12.17 -4.32
C MET A 245 23.48 -11.55 -4.64
N PRO A 246 24.59 -12.33 -4.54
CA PRO A 246 25.94 -11.83 -4.78
C PRO A 246 26.15 -11.14 -6.13
N GLU A 247 25.46 -11.59 -7.18
CA GLU A 247 25.56 -11.10 -8.55
C GLU A 247 25.11 -9.63 -8.73
N ILE A 248 24.19 -9.16 -7.89
CA ILE A 248 23.69 -7.78 -7.90
C ILE A 248 23.96 -7.05 -6.58
N SER A 249 24.74 -7.65 -5.68
CA SER A 249 24.91 -7.17 -4.29
C SER A 249 25.36 -5.70 -4.22
N LYS A 250 26.32 -5.30 -5.07
CA LYS A 250 26.79 -3.91 -5.12
C LYS A 250 25.71 -2.95 -5.62
N LEU A 251 25.00 -3.29 -6.69
CA LEU A 251 23.89 -2.47 -7.21
C LEU A 251 22.76 -2.35 -6.18
N ALA A 252 22.41 -3.44 -5.52
CA ALA A 252 21.39 -3.47 -4.48
C ALA A 252 21.80 -2.66 -3.23
N GLN A 253 23.07 -2.66 -2.83
CA GLN A 253 23.56 -1.80 -1.74
C GLN A 253 23.44 -0.31 -2.11
N ASP A 254 23.80 0.05 -3.33
CA ASP A 254 23.69 1.44 -3.80
C ASP A 254 22.21 1.87 -3.83
N LEU A 255 21.33 1.03 -4.38
CA LEU A 255 19.88 1.25 -4.38
C LEU A 255 19.29 1.37 -2.97
N SER A 256 19.77 0.56 -2.02
CA SER A 256 19.35 0.63 -0.62
C SER A 256 19.64 2.02 -0.04
N GLY A 257 20.86 2.54 -0.26
CA GLY A 257 21.22 3.90 0.19
C GLY A 257 20.39 4.99 -0.49
N GLU A 258 20.23 4.92 -1.81
CA GLU A 258 19.56 5.94 -2.60
C GLU A 258 18.05 6.02 -2.31
N TYR A 259 17.36 4.88 -2.21
CA TYR A 259 15.96 4.86 -1.77
C TYR A 259 15.81 5.36 -0.33
N GLY A 260 16.82 5.17 0.53
CA GLY A 260 16.84 5.76 1.87
C GLY A 260 16.86 7.29 1.84
N SER A 261 17.66 7.90 0.96
CA SER A 261 17.69 9.36 0.76
C SER A 261 16.40 9.91 0.16
N ILE A 262 15.77 9.18 -0.76
CA ILE A 262 14.44 9.52 -1.31
C ILE A 262 13.39 9.49 -0.18
N ALA A 263 13.41 8.47 0.68
CA ALA A 263 12.50 8.36 1.81
C ALA A 263 12.65 9.53 2.79
N GLU A 264 13.88 9.91 3.13
CA GLU A 264 14.15 11.09 3.96
C GLU A 264 13.61 12.38 3.33
N SER A 265 13.81 12.54 2.01
CA SER A 265 13.34 13.71 1.27
C SER A 265 11.81 13.80 1.27
N LEU A 266 11.10 12.70 1.01
CA LEU A 266 9.64 12.65 1.13
C LEU A 266 9.17 12.89 2.56
N SER A 267 9.87 12.35 3.56
CA SER A 267 9.55 12.62 4.97
C SER A 267 9.66 14.12 5.29
N ARG A 268 10.65 14.82 4.73
CA ARG A 268 10.77 16.28 4.89
C ARG A 268 9.67 17.04 4.16
N VAL A 269 9.28 16.60 2.96
CA VAL A 269 8.13 17.17 2.20
C VAL A 269 6.82 17.09 2.99
N SER A 270 6.70 16.14 3.93
CA SER A 270 5.50 16.02 4.78
C SER A 270 5.33 17.19 5.76
N ASP A 271 6.38 17.98 6.03
CA ASP A 271 6.31 19.14 6.89
C ASP A 271 5.40 20.22 6.28
N LYS A 272 4.31 20.54 6.98
CA LYS A 272 3.32 21.53 6.54
C LYS A 272 3.87 22.96 6.58
N GLU A 273 4.86 23.21 7.41
CA GLU A 273 5.43 24.55 7.61
C GLU A 273 6.62 24.82 6.66
N MET A 274 7.09 23.81 5.91
CA MET A 274 8.14 23.98 4.92
C MET A 274 7.68 24.92 3.79
N ASP A 275 8.54 25.88 3.46
CA ASP A 275 8.34 26.81 2.35
C ASP A 275 8.04 26.09 1.03
N SER A 276 7.04 26.57 0.30
CA SER A 276 6.59 25.93 -0.94
C SER A 276 7.65 25.87 -2.03
N ALA A 277 8.55 26.86 -2.14
CA ALA A 277 9.62 26.84 -3.12
C ALA A 277 10.71 25.83 -2.74
N GLU A 278 11.07 25.76 -1.45
CA GLU A 278 11.96 24.70 -0.94
C GLU A 278 11.36 23.30 -1.21
N LYS A 279 10.07 23.11 -0.89
CA LYS A 279 9.35 21.86 -1.09
C LYS A 279 9.31 21.42 -2.55
N VAL A 280 9.06 22.36 -3.46
CA VAL A 280 9.13 22.12 -4.91
C VAL A 280 10.53 21.69 -5.33
N SER A 281 11.57 22.39 -4.88
CA SER A 281 12.96 22.04 -5.22
C SER A 281 13.30 20.63 -4.73
N LEU A 282 12.86 20.27 -3.52
CA LEU A 282 13.11 18.95 -2.96
C LEU A 282 12.37 17.85 -3.72
N LEU A 283 11.12 18.08 -4.13
CA LEU A 283 10.35 17.15 -4.96
C LEU A 283 10.97 16.98 -6.36
N GLU A 284 11.49 18.05 -6.97
CA GLU A 284 12.18 17.97 -8.27
C GLU A 284 13.46 17.13 -8.17
N MET A 285 14.26 17.33 -7.13
CA MET A 285 15.43 16.49 -6.85
C MET A 285 15.04 15.03 -6.58
N THR A 286 14.05 14.81 -5.73
CA THR A 286 13.58 13.46 -5.36
C THR A 286 13.11 12.67 -6.58
N ARG A 287 12.40 13.32 -7.52
CA ARG A 287 11.99 12.72 -8.79
C ARG A 287 13.21 12.27 -9.62
N ASP A 288 14.22 13.13 -9.73
CA ASP A 288 15.39 12.85 -10.56
C ASP A 288 16.25 11.74 -9.94
N ASP A 289 16.38 11.71 -8.61
CA ASP A 289 17.03 10.62 -7.87
C ASP A 289 16.29 9.29 -8.07
N GLU A 290 14.95 9.29 -8.01
CA GLU A 290 14.18 8.08 -8.24
C GLU A 290 14.29 7.59 -9.69
N ALA A 291 14.34 8.50 -10.67
CA ALA A 291 14.60 8.14 -12.07
C ALA A 291 15.94 7.40 -12.23
N ALA A 292 16.98 7.88 -11.55
CA ALA A 292 18.29 7.24 -11.54
C ALA A 292 18.26 5.87 -10.85
N CYS A 293 17.51 5.73 -9.74
CA CYS A 293 17.29 4.44 -9.08
C CYS A 293 16.62 3.45 -10.04
N ILE A 294 15.55 3.84 -10.73
CA ILE A 294 14.83 2.95 -11.67
C ILE A 294 15.74 2.44 -12.78
N ALA A 295 16.65 3.26 -13.30
CA ALA A 295 17.63 2.80 -14.29
C ALA A 295 18.56 1.70 -13.73
N LYS A 296 18.91 1.74 -12.44
CA LYS A 296 19.67 0.68 -11.76
C LYS A 296 18.81 -0.54 -11.43
N VAL A 297 17.54 -0.35 -11.11
CA VAL A 297 16.57 -1.46 -10.95
C VAL A 297 16.47 -2.25 -12.25
N ALA A 298 16.37 -1.57 -13.40
CA ALA A 298 16.37 -2.22 -14.70
C ALA A 298 17.67 -3.02 -14.94
N GLN A 299 18.84 -2.51 -14.54
CA GLN A 299 20.09 -3.27 -14.60
C GLN A 299 20.05 -4.54 -13.72
N CYS A 300 19.49 -4.46 -12.52
CA CYS A 300 19.31 -5.62 -11.66
C CYS A 300 18.44 -6.69 -12.35
N VAL A 301 17.32 -6.27 -12.95
CA VAL A 301 16.41 -7.15 -13.70
C VAL A 301 17.14 -7.88 -14.82
N GLU A 302 17.95 -7.18 -15.62
CA GLU A 302 18.71 -7.79 -16.72
C GLU A 302 19.79 -8.78 -16.24
N VAL A 303 20.41 -8.55 -15.09
CA VAL A 303 21.41 -9.46 -14.52
C VAL A 303 20.77 -10.75 -14.01
N ILE A 304 19.61 -10.67 -13.34
CA ILE A 304 18.98 -11.82 -12.67
C ILE A 304 18.02 -12.61 -13.56
N ARG A 305 17.62 -12.06 -14.72
CA ARG A 305 16.72 -12.74 -15.65
C ARG A 305 17.37 -14.04 -16.14
N PRO A 306 16.70 -15.20 -16.02
CA PRO A 306 17.21 -16.45 -16.56
C PRO A 306 17.55 -16.32 -18.05
N ARG A 307 18.74 -16.78 -18.44
CA ARG A 307 19.16 -16.86 -19.85
C ARG A 307 18.59 -18.09 -20.53
#